data_AF-A0A8S1ANB2-F1
#
_entry.id   AF-A0A8S1ANB2-F1
#
_cell.length_a   1.000
_cell.length_b   1.000
_cell.length_c   1.000
_cell.angle_alpha   90.00
_cell.angle_beta   90.00
_cell.angle_gamma   90.00
#
_symmetry.space_group_name_H-M   'P 1'
#
loop_
_entity.id
_entity.type
_entity.pdbx_description
1 polymer ?
#
loop_
_entity_poly.entity_id
_entity_poly.type
_entity_poly.pdbx_seq_one_letter_code
_entity_poly.pdbx_strand_id
1 'polypeptide(L)'
;MNRKRNVNYIKPEDPEFLKVLKKQAGYDVKNHKFDDLMNAKEDFVDDDDSEQPQVVVLKEGDLTAEQADIERKKIEKSEAETKADLDQRVIFKPKEKLLEPTSKRKRIDKSAKESNEKKNRQLLSFQDDDGDDVSNET
;
A
#
# COMPACT_ATOMS: atom_id res chain seq x y z
N MET A 1 -35.33 2.19 25.87
CA MET A 1 -34.45 3.14 26.59
C MET A 1 -33.12 3.22 25.88
N ASN A 2 -32.94 4.21 25.01
CA ASN A 2 -31.76 4.29 24.14
C ASN A 2 -30.69 5.12 24.86
N ARG A 3 -29.82 4.46 25.63
CA ARG A 3 -28.67 5.10 26.28
C ARG A 3 -27.67 5.50 25.20
N LYS A 4 -27.66 6.78 24.81
CA LYS A 4 -26.64 7.32 23.91
C LYS A 4 -25.27 7.19 24.58
N ARG A 5 -24.38 6.38 24.01
CA ARG A 5 -23.02 6.14 24.51
C ARG A 5 -22.07 7.22 23.98
N ASN A 6 -22.24 8.46 24.45
CA ASN A 6 -21.34 9.57 24.10
C ASN A 6 -20.11 9.57 25.00
N VAL A 7 -19.26 8.55 24.90
CA VAL A 7 -17.99 8.50 25.64
C VAL A 7 -16.95 9.29 24.85
N ASN A 8 -16.56 10.44 25.38
CA ASN A 8 -15.45 11.23 24.85
C ASN A 8 -14.16 10.76 25.53
N TYR A 9 -13.20 10.28 24.74
CA TYR A 9 -11.88 9.90 25.24
C TYR A 9 -10.95 11.11 25.20
N ILE A 10 -10.32 11.42 26.33
CA ILE A 10 -9.24 12.41 26.43
C ILE A 10 -8.00 11.63 26.80
N LYS A 11 -6.97 11.70 25.95
CA LYS A 11 -5.68 11.07 26.24
C LYS A 11 -5.02 11.84 27.41
N PRO A 12 -4.76 11.19 28.56
CA PRO A 12 -4.05 11.84 29.65
C PRO A 12 -2.60 12.14 29.25
N GLU A 13 -1.99 13.13 29.90
CA GLU A 13 -0.57 13.41 29.68
C GLU A 13 0.32 12.26 30.17
N ASP A 14 1.45 12.08 29.49
CA ASP A 14 2.45 11.11 29.92
C ASP A 14 3.02 11.47 31.31
N PRO A 15 3.24 10.47 32.19
CA PRO A 15 3.91 10.67 33.47
C PRO A 15 5.37 11.11 33.28
N GLU A 16 5.93 11.78 34.30
CA GLU A 16 7.27 12.37 34.25
C GLU A 16 8.37 11.36 33.87
N PHE A 17 8.30 10.14 34.40
CA PHE A 17 9.23 9.06 34.07
C PHE A 17 9.24 8.75 32.56
N LEU A 18 8.07 8.61 31.92
CA LEU A 18 7.99 8.37 30.48
C LEU A 18 8.45 9.59 29.68
N LYS A 19 8.20 10.80 30.17
CA LYS A 19 8.72 12.04 29.55
C LYS A 19 10.26 12.07 29.56
N VAL A 20 10.91 11.65 30.64
CA VAL A 20 12.38 11.57 30.73
C VAL A 20 12.94 10.48 29.81
N LEU A 21 12.34 9.29 29.85
CA LEU A 21 12.79 8.15 29.04
C LEU A 21 12.66 8.43 27.54
N LYS A 22 11.52 9.02 27.10
CA LYS A 22 11.33 9.46 25.71
C LYS A 22 12.36 10.48 25.27
N LYS A 23 12.68 11.47 26.13
CA LYS A 23 13.74 12.45 25.84
C LYS A 23 15.11 11.81 25.70
N GLN A 24 15.46 10.86 26.58
CA GLN A 24 16.73 10.13 26.51
C GLN A 24 16.83 9.27 25.24
N ALA A 25 15.74 8.64 24.83
CA ALA A 25 15.65 7.86 23.60
C ALA A 25 15.57 8.71 22.31
N GLY A 26 15.61 10.05 22.41
CA GLY A 26 15.47 10.95 21.26
C GLY A 26 14.06 10.98 20.66
N TYR A 27 13.06 10.47 21.37
CA TYR A 27 11.67 10.45 20.94
C TYR A 27 11.04 11.85 21.12
N ASP A 28 10.75 12.50 19.99
CA ASP A 28 10.13 13.82 19.97
C ASP A 28 8.61 13.69 19.75
N VAL A 29 7.84 14.05 20.78
CA VAL A 29 6.37 13.94 20.81
C VAL A 29 5.69 14.78 19.70
N LYS A 30 6.40 15.76 19.13
CA LYS A 30 5.90 16.62 18.05
C LYS A 30 6.22 16.08 16.65
N ASN A 31 7.20 15.20 16.54
CA ASN A 31 7.72 14.70 15.27
C ASN A 31 7.48 13.20 15.18
N HIS A 32 6.41 12.82 14.48
CA HIS A 32 6.10 11.43 14.09
C HIS A 32 7.12 10.81 13.12
N LYS A 33 8.34 11.35 13.02
CA LYS A 33 9.40 10.87 12.11
C LYS A 33 9.85 9.44 12.42
N PHE A 34 9.46 8.90 13.57
CA PHE A 34 9.69 7.52 13.97
C PHE A 34 8.53 6.57 13.64
N ASP A 35 7.35 7.07 13.23
CA ASP A 35 6.23 6.22 12.77
C ASP A 35 6.45 5.74 11.34
N ASP A 36 7.11 6.56 10.51
CA ASP A 36 7.61 6.10 9.22
C ASP A 36 8.88 5.30 9.49
N LEU A 37 8.77 3.96 9.48
CA LEU A 37 9.92 3.06 9.38
C LEU A 37 10.77 3.56 8.21
N MET A 38 11.88 4.23 8.52
CA MET A 38 12.89 4.70 7.57
C MET A 38 13.68 3.50 7.03
N ASN A 39 12.99 2.44 6.60
CA ASN A 39 13.62 1.34 5.91
C ASN A 39 14.15 1.93 4.61
N ALA A 40 15.44 2.21 4.57
CA ALA A 40 16.09 2.66 3.36
C ALA A 40 16.00 1.52 2.35
N LYS A 41 16.03 1.83 1.04
CA LYS A 41 16.14 0.77 0.02
C LYS A 41 17.38 -0.11 0.25
N GLU A 42 18.39 0.41 0.96
CA GLU A 42 19.60 -0.31 1.37
C GLU A 42 19.38 -1.33 2.51
N ASP A 43 18.28 -1.24 3.26
CA ASP A 43 17.94 -2.22 4.31
C ASP A 43 17.31 -3.49 3.74
N PHE A 44 16.91 -3.47 2.47
CA PHE A 44 16.43 -4.65 1.75
C PHE A 44 17.62 -5.25 0.99
N VAL A 45 18.12 -6.36 1.50
CA VAL A 45 19.09 -7.18 0.77
C VAL A 45 18.32 -8.00 -0.26
N ASP A 46 18.81 -8.05 -1.49
CA ASP A 46 18.23 -8.92 -2.52
C ASP A 46 18.35 -10.39 -2.08
N ASP A 47 17.28 -11.16 -2.26
CA ASP A 47 17.26 -12.59 -1.93
C ASP A 47 18.41 -13.30 -2.68
N ASP A 48 19.28 -13.97 -1.93
CA ASP A 48 20.42 -14.70 -2.48
C ASP A 48 19.96 -15.99 -3.18
N ASP A 49 20.76 -16.48 -4.13
CA ASP A 49 20.50 -17.76 -4.81
C ASP A 49 20.45 -18.94 -3.81
N SER A 50 21.07 -18.78 -2.63
CA SER A 50 21.02 -19.75 -1.53
C SER A 50 19.66 -19.85 -0.82
N GLU A 51 18.80 -18.84 -0.97
CA GLU A 51 17.46 -18.79 -0.37
C GLU A 51 16.38 -19.39 -1.26
N GLN A 52 16.74 -19.81 -2.49
CA GLN A 52 15.78 -20.41 -3.42
C GLN A 52 15.29 -21.79 -2.93
N PRO A 53 14.00 -22.13 -3.16
CA PRO A 53 13.45 -23.40 -2.70
C PRO A 53 14.06 -24.58 -3.46
N GLN A 54 14.32 -25.68 -2.74
CA GLN A 54 14.80 -26.92 -3.33
C GLN A 54 13.72 -27.55 -4.23
N VAL A 55 14.07 -27.78 -5.50
CA VAL A 55 13.20 -28.48 -6.47
C VAL A 55 13.42 -30.00 -6.34
N VAL A 56 12.33 -30.76 -6.20
CA VAL A 56 12.32 -32.22 -6.12
C VAL A 56 11.32 -32.79 -7.13
N VAL A 57 11.75 -33.76 -7.92
CA VAL A 57 10.91 -34.47 -8.92
C VAL A 57 10.27 -35.67 -8.23
N LEU A 58 8.92 -35.72 -8.20
CA LEU A 58 8.17 -36.81 -7.55
C LEU A 58 7.54 -37.75 -8.57
N LYS A 59 7.11 -37.23 -9.73
CA LYS A 59 6.42 -37.98 -10.79
C LYS A 59 7.09 -37.77 -12.15
N GLU A 60 6.89 -38.73 -13.04
CA GLU A 60 7.26 -38.61 -14.45
C GLU A 60 6.40 -37.51 -15.09
N GLY A 61 7.01 -36.33 -15.29
CA GLY A 61 6.33 -35.13 -15.78
C GLY A 61 6.69 -33.86 -15.00
N ASP A 62 7.25 -33.98 -13.79
CA ASP A 62 7.74 -32.82 -13.05
C ASP A 62 9.04 -32.29 -13.68
N LEU A 63 9.20 -30.97 -13.72
CA LEU A 63 10.39 -30.33 -14.27
C LEU A 63 11.58 -30.48 -13.32
N THR A 64 12.76 -30.72 -13.89
CA THR A 64 14.01 -30.64 -13.14
C THR A 64 14.38 -29.18 -12.87
N ALA A 65 15.26 -28.93 -11.90
CA ALA A 65 15.67 -27.57 -11.52
C ALA A 65 16.12 -26.73 -12.73
N GLU A 66 16.97 -27.28 -13.59
CA GLU A 66 17.47 -26.58 -14.78
C GLU A 66 16.35 -26.25 -15.78
N GLN A 67 15.39 -27.16 -15.96
CA GLN A 67 14.28 -26.95 -16.89
C GLN A 67 13.29 -25.91 -16.36
N ALA A 68 13.04 -25.91 -15.05
CA ALA A 68 12.20 -24.90 -14.39
C ALA A 68 12.77 -23.49 -14.57
N ASP A 69 14.09 -23.32 -14.44
CA ASP A 69 14.73 -22.01 -14.64
C ASP A 69 14.64 -21.52 -16.08
N ILE A 70 14.77 -22.44 -17.05
CA ILE A 70 14.63 -22.11 -18.47
C ILE A 70 13.19 -21.68 -18.78
N GLU A 71 12.19 -22.37 -18.24
CA GLU A 71 10.78 -22.01 -18.43
C GLU A 71 10.43 -20.69 -17.77
N ARG A 72 10.90 -20.44 -16.54
CA ARG A 72 10.74 -19.12 -15.87
C ARG A 72 11.27 -17.98 -16.73
N LYS A 73 12.49 -18.14 -17.27
CA LYS A 73 13.10 -17.15 -18.17
C LYS A 73 12.32 -16.96 -19.48
N LYS A 74 11.64 -18.00 -19.98
CA LYS A 74 10.79 -17.89 -21.17
C LYS A 74 9.49 -17.14 -20.85
N ILE A 75 8.89 -17.42 -19.70
CA ILE A 75 7.66 -16.75 -19.24
C ILE A 75 7.93 -15.26 -19.07
N GLU A 76 8.99 -14.89 -18.35
CA GLU A 76 9.36 -13.47 -18.13
C GLU A 76 9.58 -12.70 -19.45
N LYS A 77 10.25 -13.32 -20.42
CA LYS A 77 10.41 -12.73 -21.76
C LYS A 77 9.08 -12.59 -22.49
N SER A 78 8.23 -13.61 -22.42
CA SER A 78 6.92 -13.56 -23.04
C SER A 78 6.05 -12.47 -22.41
N GLU A 79 6.10 -12.29 -21.09
CA GLU A 79 5.37 -11.23 -20.37
C GLU A 79 5.88 -9.84 -20.76
N ALA A 80 7.20 -9.66 -20.89
CA ALA A 80 7.79 -8.40 -21.35
C ALA A 80 7.44 -8.07 -22.82
N GLU A 81 7.29 -9.08 -23.67
CA GLU A 81 6.89 -8.92 -25.07
C GLU A 81 5.37 -8.84 -25.25
N THR A 82 4.58 -9.32 -24.29
CA THR A 82 3.12 -9.20 -24.35
C THR A 82 2.71 -7.73 -24.33
N LYS A 83 1.66 -7.43 -25.11
CA LYS A 83 1.13 -6.07 -25.20
C LYS A 83 0.60 -5.66 -23.83
N ALA A 84 0.88 -4.42 -23.45
CA ALA A 84 0.33 -3.84 -22.24
C ALA A 84 -1.21 -3.94 -22.22
N ASP A 85 -1.75 -4.26 -21.05
CA ASP A 85 -3.18 -4.28 -20.80
C ASP A 85 -3.75 -2.85 -20.99
N LEU A 86 -4.59 -2.68 -22.01
CA LEU A 86 -5.17 -1.39 -22.38
C LEU A 86 -6.42 -1.02 -21.57
N ASP A 87 -6.97 -1.96 -20.79
CA ASP A 87 -8.11 -1.68 -19.89
C ASP A 87 -7.66 -0.94 -18.62
N GLN A 88 -6.36 -0.98 -18.32
CA GLN A 88 -5.76 -0.28 -17.18
C GLN A 88 -5.37 1.15 -17.55
N ARG A 89 -5.65 2.07 -16.62
CA ARG A 89 -5.28 3.49 -16.79
C ARG A 89 -3.76 3.65 -16.69
N VAL A 90 -3.16 4.31 -17.68
CA VAL A 90 -1.73 4.64 -17.69
C VAL A 90 -1.44 5.72 -16.64
N ILE A 91 -0.68 5.39 -15.60
CA ILE A 91 -0.24 6.34 -14.56
C ILE A 91 1.23 6.73 -14.81
N PHE A 92 1.46 8.00 -15.16
CA PHE A 92 2.81 8.54 -15.27
C PHE A 92 3.36 8.90 -13.89
N LYS A 93 4.29 8.10 -13.37
CA LYS A 93 5.06 8.49 -12.18
C LYS A 93 6.07 9.59 -12.55
N PRO A 94 6.11 10.73 -11.84
CA PRO A 94 7.15 11.72 -12.05
C PRO A 94 8.50 11.08 -11.73
N LYS A 95 9.52 11.34 -12.57
CA LYS A 95 10.88 10.86 -12.31
C LYS A 95 11.38 11.52 -11.02
N GLU A 96 11.83 10.71 -10.06
CA GLU A 96 12.55 11.21 -8.89
C GLU A 96 13.79 11.96 -9.40
N LYS A 97 13.95 13.21 -8.94
CA LYS A 97 15.11 14.04 -9.31
C LYS A 97 16.34 13.40 -8.66
N LEU A 98 17.07 12.59 -9.42
CA LEU A 98 18.47 12.33 -9.11
C LEU A 98 19.16 13.70 -9.03
N LEU A 99 19.77 14.00 -7.89
CA LEU A 99 20.48 15.24 -7.61
C LEU A 99 21.76 15.27 -8.46
N GLU A 100 21.62 15.60 -9.74
CA GLU A 100 22.73 16.08 -10.57
C GLU A 100 22.67 17.60 -10.73
N PRO A 101 23.81 18.31 -10.64
CA PRO A 101 23.83 19.76 -10.58
C PRO A 101 23.48 20.41 -11.93
N THR A 102 22.32 21.05 -11.93
CA THR A 102 21.96 22.25 -12.70
C THR A 102 22.34 22.30 -14.18
N SER A 103 21.35 22.07 -15.05
CA SER A 103 21.26 22.75 -16.34
C SER A 103 19.89 23.41 -16.47
N LYS A 104 19.89 24.74 -16.27
CA LYS A 104 18.73 25.64 -16.32
C LYS A 104 17.92 25.42 -17.60
N ARG A 105 16.66 25.01 -17.48
CA ARG A 105 15.65 25.22 -18.54
C ARG A 105 14.37 25.80 -17.96
N LYS A 106 14.10 27.01 -18.40
CA LYS A 106 12.97 27.90 -18.07
C LYS A 106 11.68 27.35 -18.73
N ARG A 107 10.60 27.13 -17.98
CA ARG A 107 9.21 26.97 -18.47
C ARG A 107 8.27 27.50 -17.38
N ILE A 108 7.87 28.77 -17.46
CA ILE A 108 6.59 29.28 -18.03
C ILE A 108 5.38 28.66 -17.32
N ASP A 109 4.83 29.47 -16.40
CA ASP A 109 3.57 29.28 -15.70
C ASP A 109 2.39 29.18 -16.66
N LYS A 110 1.55 28.15 -16.52
CA LYS A 110 0.12 28.23 -16.85
C LYS A 110 -0.68 27.36 -15.88
N SER A 111 -1.29 28.05 -14.93
CA SER A 111 -2.38 27.57 -14.09
C SER A 111 -3.58 27.13 -14.94
N ALA A 112 -3.98 25.87 -14.86
CA ALA A 112 -5.28 25.40 -15.29
C ALA A 112 -6.00 24.81 -14.08
N LYS A 113 -7.02 25.53 -13.65
CA LYS A 113 -7.86 25.28 -12.48
C LYS A 113 -8.90 24.23 -12.86
N GLU A 114 -8.92 23.12 -12.13
CA GLU A 114 -9.88 22.03 -12.30
C GLU A 114 -11.29 22.39 -11.81
N SER A 115 -12.22 21.56 -12.31
CA SER A 115 -13.43 21.07 -11.66
C SER A 115 -14.75 21.82 -11.91
N ASN A 116 -15.69 21.10 -12.52
CA ASN A 116 -16.90 20.67 -11.82
C ASN A 116 -17.63 19.61 -12.64
N GLU A 117 -17.37 18.34 -12.32
CA GLU A 117 -18.21 17.23 -12.77
C GLU A 117 -19.50 17.17 -11.94
N LYS A 118 -20.57 16.81 -12.64
CA LYS A 118 -21.97 16.89 -12.23
C LYS A 118 -22.26 15.88 -11.12
N LYS A 119 -22.74 16.36 -9.98
CA LYS A 119 -23.34 15.54 -8.91
C LYS A 119 -24.59 14.85 -9.46
N ASN A 120 -24.68 13.51 -9.32
CA ASN A 120 -25.88 12.67 -9.29
C ASN A 120 -25.47 11.20 -9.51
N ARG A 121 -25.95 10.18 -8.80
CA ARG A 121 -27.19 9.92 -8.05
C ARG A 121 -26.91 8.99 -6.88
N GLN A 122 -27.86 8.90 -5.94
CA GLN A 122 -27.87 7.99 -4.79
C GLN A 122 -27.17 6.65 -5.09
N LEU A 123 -26.10 6.37 -4.34
CA LEU A 123 -25.34 5.12 -4.40
C LEU A 123 -25.84 4.08 -3.39
N LEU A 124 -27.04 4.27 -2.82
CA LEU A 124 -27.64 3.35 -1.87
C LEU A 124 -29.16 3.38 -2.05
N SER A 125 -29.68 2.45 -2.85
CA SER A 125 -31.09 2.04 -2.80
C SER A 125 -31.16 0.75 -1.98
N PHE A 126 -31.07 0.85 -0.66
CA PHE A 126 -31.55 -0.25 0.17
C PHE A 126 -33.06 -0.14 0.24
N GLN A 127 -33.65 -0.74 -0.79
CA GLN A 127 -35.03 -1.18 -0.83
C GLN A 127 -35.23 -2.21 0.27
N ASP A 128 -36.26 -1.98 1.10
CA ASP A 128 -37.03 -2.97 1.88
C ASP A 128 -36.62 -4.43 1.67
N ASP A 129 -36.16 -5.06 2.76
CA ASP A 129 -36.41 -6.49 2.95
C ASP A 129 -37.22 -6.62 4.23
N ASP A 130 -38.48 -7.00 3.99
CA ASP A 130 -39.59 -7.16 4.90
C ASP A 130 -39.33 -8.24 5.97
N GLY A 131 -39.83 -7.96 7.18
CA GLY A 131 -40.58 -8.93 7.98
C GLY A 131 -39.83 -10.10 8.63
N ASP A 132 -39.47 -9.93 9.90
CA ASP A 132 -39.43 -11.04 10.86
C ASP A 132 -40.13 -10.62 12.17
N ASP A 133 -41.46 -10.72 12.13
CA ASP A 133 -42.31 -10.85 13.32
C ASP A 133 -42.48 -12.36 13.58
N VAL A 134 -41.60 -12.93 14.41
CA VAL A 134 -41.81 -14.27 14.98
C VAL A 134 -41.67 -14.19 16.50
N SER A 135 -42.81 -13.91 17.11
CA SER A 135 -43.14 -14.27 18.48
C SER A 135 -43.02 -15.79 18.66
N ASN A 136 -42.30 -16.24 19.69
CA ASN A 136 -42.70 -17.46 20.40
C ASN A 136 -42.18 -17.46 21.84
N GLU A 137 -43.12 -17.72 22.75
CA GLU A 137 -43.01 -17.81 24.20
C GLU A 137 -42.02 -18.89 24.68
N THR A 138 -41.36 -18.63 25.82
CA THR A 138 -41.41 -19.49 27.01
C THR A 138 -40.84 -18.77 28.22
#